data_AF-A0A6I4NCT9-F1
#
_entry.id   AF-A0A6I4NCT9-F1
#
_cell.length_a   1.000
_cell.length_b   1.000
_cell.length_c   1.000
_cell.angle_alpha   90.00
_cell.angle_beta   90.00
_cell.angle_gamma   90.00
#
_symmetry.space_group_name_H-M   'P 1'
#
loop_
_entity.id
_entity.type
_entity.pdbx_description
1 polymer ?
#
loop_
_entity_poly.entity_id
_entity_poly.type
_entity_poly.pdbx_seq_one_letter_code
_entity_poly.pdbx_strand_id
1 'polypeptide(L)'
;MSNEQPPRDDDQDNSDSSYDTGRAYSSVEISRRVKGSRLQHTEGARAIAERILAEVIQHERDTAARRAAEGDPNPYDLDPLEKVRDIADDYDRHKATGPEALSDLLDLLAEEVLELADVRALRTAANAAADAMGRLALDAREKGMSADEIAAESGYTASRITQFIREEKQRRANAAQ
;
A
#
# COMPACT_ATOMS: atom_id res chain seq x y z
N MET A 1 7.00 53.34 20.63
CA MET A 1 8.45 53.08 20.49
C MET A 1 8.75 51.81 21.28
N SER A 2 9.53 50.90 20.66
CA SER A 2 10.07 49.61 21.14
C SER A 2 9.06 48.44 21.22
N ASN A 3 9.12 47.40 20.37
CA ASN A 3 10.08 46.25 20.31
C ASN A 3 10.15 45.53 21.68
N GLU A 4 9.85 44.23 21.84
CA GLU A 4 10.44 43.05 21.19
C GLU A 4 9.54 41.79 21.28
N GLN A 5 9.72 40.88 20.30
CA GLN A 5 9.28 39.48 20.29
C GLN A 5 10.31 38.56 21.03
N PRO A 6 9.99 37.28 21.30
CA PRO A 6 10.48 36.47 22.44
C PRO A 6 11.61 35.47 22.08
N PRO A 7 12.09 34.67 23.06
CA PRO A 7 12.50 33.27 22.81
C PRO A 7 11.71 32.31 23.75
N ARG A 8 11.04 31.25 23.29
CA ARG A 8 11.52 29.95 22.77
C ARG A 8 12.35 29.15 23.80
N ASP A 9 11.65 28.42 24.65
CA ASP A 9 12.16 27.28 25.42
C ASP A 9 12.02 26.01 24.56
N ASP A 10 13.02 25.74 23.72
CA ASP A 10 13.21 24.42 23.10
C ASP A 10 14.49 23.80 23.70
N ASP A 11 14.41 23.32 24.94
CA ASP A 11 15.42 22.41 25.48
C ASP A 11 14.89 20.97 25.37
N GLN A 12 15.26 20.34 24.25
CA GLN A 12 15.21 18.89 24.09
C GLN A 12 16.10 18.23 25.14
N ASP A 13 15.47 17.55 26.09
CA ASP A 13 16.06 16.61 27.03
C ASP A 13 16.63 15.41 26.24
N ASN A 14 17.92 15.47 25.92
CA ASN A 14 18.70 14.34 25.39
C ASN A 14 19.66 13.86 26.48
N SER A 15 19.08 13.29 27.53
CA SER A 15 19.76 12.74 28.69
C SER A 15 20.31 11.34 28.41
N ASP A 16 21.46 11.25 27.75
CA ASP A 16 22.30 10.03 27.85
C ASP A 16 23.82 10.28 27.76
N SER A 17 24.27 11.49 28.10
CA SER A 17 25.69 11.78 28.26
C SER A 17 26.00 12.07 29.73
N SER A 18 26.15 11.01 30.53
CA SER A 18 26.72 11.10 31.87
C SER A 18 28.19 11.54 31.79
N TYR A 19 28.41 12.85 31.80
CA TYR A 19 29.70 13.42 32.18
C TYR A 19 29.79 13.31 33.69
N ASP A 20 30.84 12.63 34.18
CA ASP A 20 31.20 12.66 35.60
C ASP A 20 31.62 14.11 35.94
N THR A 21 30.68 14.87 36.50
CA THR A 21 30.76 16.32 36.73
C THR A 21 31.77 16.61 37.83
N GLY A 22 33.05 16.65 37.45
CA GLY A 22 34.18 16.94 38.35
C GLY A 22 35.55 16.59 37.79
N ARG A 23 35.62 15.88 36.67
CA ARG A 23 36.89 15.47 36.04
C ARG A 23 37.17 16.27 34.76
N ALA A 24 38.32 16.95 34.70
CA ALA A 24 38.80 17.57 33.46
C ALA A 24 39.33 16.47 32.53
N TYR A 25 38.59 16.19 31.45
CA TYR A 25 39.01 15.24 30.42
C TYR A 25 40.00 15.89 29.45
N SER A 26 41.01 15.13 29.03
CA SER A 26 41.92 15.54 27.97
C SER A 26 41.22 15.54 26.60
N SER A 27 41.61 16.45 25.72
CA SER A 27 41.11 16.51 24.33
C SER A 27 41.27 15.19 23.57
N VAL A 28 42.29 14.39 23.93
CA VAL A 28 42.52 13.05 23.36
C VAL A 28 41.50 12.03 23.87
N GLU A 29 41.08 12.13 25.14
CA GLU A 29 40.09 11.23 25.73
C GLU A 29 38.69 11.50 25.18
N ILE A 30 38.35 12.78 25.01
CA ILE A 30 37.10 13.22 24.36
C ILE A 30 37.06 12.70 22.92
N SER A 31 38.15 12.86 22.17
CA SER A 31 38.24 12.41 20.77
C SER A 31 38.11 10.88 20.64
N ARG A 32 38.72 10.09 21.53
CA ARG A 32 38.58 8.63 21.53
C ARG A 32 37.16 8.20 21.88
N ARG A 33 36.51 8.85 22.83
CA ARG A 33 35.15 8.52 23.27
C ARG A 33 34.12 8.86 22.20
N VAL A 34 34.21 10.06 21.61
CA VAL A 34 33.35 10.48 20.49
C VAL A 34 33.53 9.55 19.27
N LYS A 35 34.77 9.17 18.95
CA LYS A 35 35.04 8.22 17.87
C LYS A 35 34.50 6.82 18.18
N GLY A 36 34.62 6.34 19.42
CA GLY A 36 34.06 5.07 19.88
C GLY A 36 32.53 5.02 19.82
N SER A 37 31.86 6.05 20.35
CA SER A 37 30.40 6.17 20.31
C SER A 37 29.87 6.30 18.88
N ARG A 38 30.54 7.08 18.01
CA ARG A 38 30.13 7.23 16.61
C ARG A 38 30.24 5.93 15.81
N LEU A 39 31.28 5.13 16.06
CA LEU A 39 31.44 3.79 15.45
C LEU A 39 30.36 2.82 15.93
N GLN A 40 30.03 2.81 17.22
CA GLN A 40 28.98 1.96 17.80
C GLN A 40 27.57 2.33 17.28
N HIS A 41 27.25 3.62 17.15
CA HIS A 41 25.97 4.06 16.59
C HIS A 41 25.84 3.71 15.09
N THR A 42 26.93 3.77 14.32
CA THR A 42 26.90 3.35 12.92
C THR A 42 26.75 1.84 12.74
N GLU A 43 27.32 1.03 13.63
CA GLU A 43 27.17 -0.44 13.60
C GLU A 43 25.75 -0.87 14.00
N GLY A 44 25.15 -0.22 15.01
CA GLY A 44 23.77 -0.47 15.40
C GLY A 44 22.75 -0.07 14.33
N ALA A 45 22.92 1.11 13.71
CA ALA A 45 22.06 1.56 12.61
C ALA A 45 22.20 0.64 11.37
N ARG A 46 23.41 0.16 11.08
CA ARG A 46 23.66 -0.80 10.02
C ARG A 46 22.99 -2.15 10.28
N ALA A 47 23.08 -2.68 11.51
CA ALA A 47 22.42 -3.93 11.87
C ALA A 47 20.89 -3.84 11.78
N ILE A 48 20.31 -2.68 12.12
CA ILE A 48 18.88 -2.43 11.95
C ILE A 48 18.51 -2.37 10.45
N ALA A 49 19.29 -1.66 9.63
CA ALA A 49 19.06 -1.59 8.20
C ALA A 49 19.19 -2.97 7.52
N GLU A 50 20.18 -3.78 7.91
CA GLU A 50 20.36 -5.15 7.43
C GLU A 50 19.18 -6.05 7.83
N ARG A 51 18.64 -5.88 9.04
CA ARG A 51 17.45 -6.60 9.49
C ARG A 51 16.19 -6.20 8.72
N ILE A 52 15.97 -4.90 8.49
CA ILE A 52 14.85 -4.40 7.70
C ILE A 52 14.95 -4.92 6.25
N LEU A 53 16.13 -4.86 5.65
CA LEU A 53 16.35 -5.38 4.31
C LEU A 53 16.10 -6.90 4.22
N ALA A 54 16.54 -7.65 5.22
CA ALA A 54 16.27 -9.10 5.28
C ALA A 54 14.77 -9.39 5.38
N GLU A 55 14.03 -8.61 6.16
CA GLU A 55 12.58 -8.74 6.29
C GLU A 55 11.86 -8.42 4.96
N VAL A 56 12.26 -7.34 4.28
CA VAL A 56 11.70 -6.97 2.97
C VAL A 56 11.98 -8.07 1.94
N ILE A 57 13.20 -8.60 1.88
CA ILE A 57 13.55 -9.69 0.97
C ILE A 57 12.75 -10.96 1.27
N GLN A 58 12.52 -11.28 2.55
CA GLN A 58 11.68 -12.42 2.93
C GLN A 58 10.23 -12.19 2.52
N HIS A 59 9.68 -11.01 2.77
CA HIS A 59 8.32 -10.65 2.38
C HIS A 59 8.11 -10.69 0.86
N GLU A 60 9.06 -10.18 0.07
CA GLU A 60 9.03 -10.27 -1.40
C GLU A 60 9.04 -11.73 -1.87
N ARG A 61 9.87 -12.59 -1.25
CA ARG A 61 9.93 -14.01 -1.58
C ARG A 61 8.65 -14.76 -1.23
N ASP A 62 8.07 -14.48 -0.07
CA ASP A 62 6.82 -15.11 0.36
C ASP A 62 5.64 -14.67 -0.52
N THR A 63 5.62 -13.40 -0.90
CA THR A 63 4.64 -12.86 -1.84
C THR A 63 4.78 -13.49 -3.22
N ALA A 64 6.01 -13.60 -3.74
CA ALA A 64 6.29 -14.28 -5.00
C ALA A 64 5.94 -15.78 -4.94
N ALA A 65 6.23 -16.46 -3.83
CA ALA A 65 5.88 -17.86 -3.64
C ALA A 65 4.36 -18.08 -3.64
N ARG A 66 3.59 -17.18 -3.02
CA ARG A 66 2.12 -17.18 -3.07
C ARG A 66 1.61 -16.95 -4.49
N ARG A 67 2.09 -15.91 -5.19
CA ARG A 67 1.70 -15.63 -6.58
C ARG A 67 2.03 -16.80 -7.52
N ALA A 68 3.20 -17.42 -7.36
CA ALA A 68 3.57 -18.61 -8.11
C ALA A 68 2.66 -19.83 -7.81
N ALA A 69 2.24 -20.01 -6.55
CA ALA A 69 1.30 -21.05 -6.17
C ALA A 69 -0.11 -20.83 -6.76
N GLU A 70 -0.49 -19.57 -6.97
CA GLU A 70 -1.74 -19.14 -7.64
C GLU A 70 -1.65 -19.20 -9.19
N GLY A 71 -0.48 -19.58 -9.73
CA GLY A 71 -0.27 -19.78 -11.16
C GLY A 71 0.19 -18.55 -11.92
N ASP A 72 0.68 -17.52 -11.23
CA ASP A 72 1.27 -16.33 -11.84
C ASP A 72 2.54 -16.70 -12.64
N PRO A 73 2.59 -16.47 -13.97
CA PRO A 73 3.78 -16.74 -14.78
C PRO A 73 4.93 -15.79 -14.49
N ASN A 74 4.72 -14.67 -13.78
CA ASN A 74 5.79 -13.76 -13.37
C ASN A 74 5.64 -13.30 -11.90
N PRO A 75 5.97 -14.16 -10.93
CA PRO A 75 5.70 -13.94 -9.51
C PRO A 75 6.49 -12.79 -8.86
N TYR A 76 7.49 -12.25 -9.55
CA TYR A 76 8.28 -11.10 -9.10
C TYR A 76 7.82 -9.77 -9.72
N ASP A 77 6.87 -9.80 -10.65
CA ASP A 77 6.28 -8.56 -11.14
C ASP A 77 5.37 -7.97 -10.06
N LEU A 78 5.44 -6.63 -9.92
CA LEU A 78 4.48 -5.88 -9.13
C LEU A 78 3.09 -6.09 -9.73
N ASP A 79 2.12 -6.48 -8.91
CA ASP A 79 0.75 -6.59 -9.39
C ASP A 79 0.28 -5.16 -9.76
N PRO A 80 -0.04 -4.89 -11.03
CA PRO A 80 -0.33 -3.55 -11.51
C PRO A 80 -1.56 -2.92 -10.84
N LEU A 81 -2.40 -3.73 -10.18
CA LEU A 81 -3.61 -3.28 -9.49
C LEU A 81 -3.51 -3.36 -7.97
N GLU A 82 -2.36 -3.71 -7.40
CA GLU A 82 -2.17 -3.85 -5.94
C GLU A 82 -2.64 -2.61 -5.17
N LYS A 83 -2.12 -1.43 -5.52
CA LYS A 83 -2.52 -0.16 -4.90
C LYS A 83 -4.00 0.17 -5.07
N VAL A 84 -4.61 -0.24 -6.18
CA VAL A 84 -6.05 -0.01 -6.42
C VAL A 84 -6.90 -0.93 -5.54
N ARG A 85 -6.47 -2.17 -5.32
CA ARG A 85 -7.12 -3.10 -4.40
C ARG A 85 -6.98 -2.65 -2.95
N ASP A 86 -5.80 -2.18 -2.55
CA ASP A 86 -5.58 -1.64 -1.20
C ASP A 86 -6.55 -0.49 -0.90
N ILE A 87 -6.73 0.44 -1.85
CA ILE A 87 -7.70 1.54 -1.72
C ILE A 87 -9.14 1.01 -1.59
N ALA A 88 -9.52 -0.01 -2.37
CA ALA A 88 -10.86 -0.58 -2.30
C ALA A 88 -11.11 -1.29 -0.96
N ASP A 89 -10.15 -2.09 -0.49
CA ASP A 89 -10.22 -2.81 0.77
C ASP A 89 -10.26 -1.86 1.97
N ASP A 90 -9.44 -0.80 1.94
CA ASP A 90 -9.46 0.24 2.96
C ASP A 90 -10.78 1.00 2.94
N TYR A 91 -11.33 1.32 1.77
CA TYR A 91 -12.64 1.97 1.66
C TYR A 91 -13.75 1.13 2.32
N ASP A 92 -13.83 -0.16 2.00
CA ASP A 92 -14.85 -1.04 2.57
C ASP A 92 -14.68 -1.21 4.10
N ARG A 93 -13.42 -1.30 4.57
CA ARG A 93 -13.11 -1.39 6.01
C ARG A 93 -13.51 -0.14 6.78
N HIS A 94 -13.15 1.05 6.28
CA HIS A 94 -13.46 2.31 6.95
C HIS A 94 -14.97 2.61 6.91
N LYS A 95 -15.63 2.32 5.78
CA LYS A 95 -17.08 2.41 5.66
C LYS A 95 -17.82 1.53 6.67
N ALA A 96 -17.31 0.34 6.97
CA ALA A 96 -17.88 -0.54 7.98
C ALA A 96 -17.62 -0.05 9.42
N THR A 97 -16.55 0.70 9.65
CA THR A 97 -16.16 1.21 10.98
C THR A 97 -17.03 2.40 11.39
N GLY A 98 -17.26 3.34 10.48
CA GLY A 98 -18.14 4.48 10.76
C GLY A 98 -17.81 5.73 9.93
N PRO A 99 -18.67 6.75 10.02
CA PRO A 99 -18.57 7.94 9.17
C PRO A 99 -17.31 8.77 9.41
N GLU A 100 -16.78 8.82 10.64
CA GLU A 100 -15.56 9.55 10.98
C GLU A 100 -14.32 8.89 10.35
N ALA A 101 -14.15 7.59 10.57
CA ALA A 101 -13.07 6.81 9.94
C ALA A 101 -13.12 6.87 8.40
N LEU A 102 -14.34 6.87 7.82
CA LEU A 102 -14.49 7.07 6.39
C LEU A 102 -14.08 8.48 5.94
N SER A 103 -14.38 9.52 6.73
CA SER A 103 -13.95 10.89 6.44
C SER A 103 -12.42 11.00 6.40
N ASP A 104 -11.74 10.45 7.40
CA ASP A 104 -10.27 10.51 7.50
C ASP A 104 -9.60 9.84 6.29
N LEU A 105 -10.12 8.69 5.84
CA LEU A 105 -9.63 8.03 4.64
C LEU A 105 -9.84 8.89 3.39
N LEU A 106 -11.01 9.53 3.26
CA LEU A 106 -11.30 10.38 2.10
C LEU A 106 -10.41 11.61 2.05
N ASP A 107 -10.08 12.20 3.20
CA ASP A 107 -9.14 13.31 3.30
C ASP A 107 -7.72 12.86 2.90
N LEU A 108 -7.25 11.71 3.42
CA LEU A 108 -5.96 11.13 3.01
C LEU A 108 -5.89 10.87 1.50
N LEU A 109 -6.95 10.31 0.92
CA LEU A 109 -6.99 10.03 -0.53
C LEU A 109 -6.92 11.31 -1.35
N ALA A 110 -7.57 12.39 -0.90
CA ALA A 110 -7.60 13.67 -1.59
C ALA A 110 -6.29 14.48 -1.45
N GLU A 111 -5.61 14.36 -0.32
CA GLU A 111 -4.41 15.14 -0.02
C GLU A 111 -3.11 14.47 -0.51
N GLU A 112 -3.01 13.14 -0.41
CA GLU A 112 -1.72 12.46 -0.56
C GLU A 112 -1.68 11.36 -1.62
N VAL A 113 -2.84 10.83 -2.04
CA VAL A 113 -2.88 9.60 -2.86
C VAL A 113 -3.36 9.81 -4.29
N LEU A 114 -4.42 10.60 -4.50
CA LEU A 114 -5.09 10.74 -5.79
C LEU A 114 -4.99 12.15 -6.35
N GLU A 115 -4.52 12.25 -7.60
CA GLU A 115 -4.64 13.47 -8.39
C GLU A 115 -5.88 13.41 -9.31
N LEU A 116 -6.31 14.57 -9.83
CA LEU A 116 -7.44 14.63 -10.78
C LEU A 116 -7.21 13.78 -12.04
N ALA A 117 -5.95 13.64 -12.47
CA ALA A 117 -5.59 12.76 -13.59
C ALA A 117 -5.84 11.28 -13.26
N ASP A 118 -5.52 10.86 -12.03
CA ASP A 118 -5.77 9.49 -11.55
C ASP A 118 -7.26 9.20 -11.46
N VAL A 119 -8.07 10.15 -10.98
CA VAL A 119 -9.53 10.01 -10.94
C VAL A 119 -10.09 9.76 -12.35
N ARG A 120 -9.60 10.49 -13.36
CA ARG A 120 -10.00 10.25 -14.75
C ARG A 120 -9.56 8.87 -15.24
N ALA A 121 -8.33 8.45 -14.93
CA ALA A 121 -7.81 7.15 -15.32
C ALA A 121 -8.63 6.01 -14.68
N LEU A 122 -8.85 6.06 -13.36
CA LEU A 122 -9.63 5.09 -12.60
C LEU A 122 -11.06 5.00 -13.11
N ARG A 123 -11.72 6.14 -13.37
CA ARG A 123 -13.08 6.15 -13.93
C ARG A 123 -13.14 5.53 -15.32
N THR A 124 -12.13 5.81 -16.16
CA THR A 124 -12.05 5.25 -17.51
C THR A 124 -11.79 3.75 -17.46
N ALA A 125 -10.91 3.30 -16.57
CA ALA A 125 -10.62 1.89 -16.34
C ALA A 125 -11.84 1.14 -15.81
N ALA A 126 -12.60 1.73 -14.86
CA ALA A 126 -13.83 1.15 -14.34
C ALA A 126 -14.89 0.95 -15.44
N ASN A 127 -15.04 1.94 -16.34
CA ASN A 127 -15.93 1.80 -17.50
C ASN A 127 -15.46 0.70 -18.44
N ALA A 128 -14.16 0.65 -18.75
CA ALA A 128 -13.59 -0.39 -19.61
C ALA A 128 -13.76 -1.79 -19.00
N ALA A 129 -13.58 -1.93 -17.69
CA ALA A 129 -13.82 -3.17 -16.96
C ALA A 129 -15.31 -3.59 -17.03
N ALA A 130 -16.23 -2.64 -16.83
CA ALA A 130 -17.66 -2.89 -16.95
C ALA A 130 -18.06 -3.33 -18.36
N ASP A 131 -17.50 -2.71 -19.40
CA ASP A 131 -17.72 -3.09 -20.80
C ASP A 131 -17.13 -4.48 -21.13
N ALA A 132 -16.01 -4.83 -20.50
CA ALA A 132 -15.38 -6.14 -20.64
C ALA A 132 -16.10 -7.25 -19.85
N MET A 133 -16.97 -6.90 -18.90
CA MET A 133 -17.53 -7.85 -17.93
C MET A 133 -18.30 -9.00 -18.59
N GLY A 134 -19.01 -8.77 -19.69
CA GLY A 134 -19.66 -9.83 -20.48
C GLY A 134 -18.69 -10.93 -20.92
N ARG A 135 -17.51 -10.52 -21.40
CA ARG A 135 -16.45 -11.43 -21.87
C ARG A 135 -15.81 -12.17 -20.70
N LEU A 136 -15.46 -11.45 -19.64
CA LEU A 136 -14.84 -11.99 -18.44
C LEU A 136 -15.75 -13.00 -17.73
N ALA A 137 -17.04 -12.66 -17.56
CA ALA A 137 -18.01 -13.54 -16.91
C ALA A 137 -18.26 -14.83 -17.71
N LEU A 138 -18.31 -14.74 -19.05
CA LEU A 138 -18.45 -15.92 -19.89
C LEU A 138 -17.22 -16.83 -19.82
N ASP A 139 -16.02 -16.27 -19.90
CA ASP A 139 -14.77 -17.04 -19.78
C ASP A 139 -14.62 -17.71 -18.41
N ALA A 140 -14.90 -16.99 -17.32
CA ALA A 140 -14.93 -17.55 -15.96
C ALA A 140 -15.97 -18.68 -15.82
N ARG A 141 -17.13 -18.53 -16.45
CA ARG A 141 -18.16 -19.58 -16.49
C ARG A 141 -17.71 -20.81 -17.27
N GLU A 142 -17.03 -20.62 -18.41
CA GLU A 142 -16.44 -21.70 -19.21
C GLU A 142 -15.34 -22.45 -18.45
N LYS A 143 -14.63 -21.77 -17.54
CA LYS A 143 -13.67 -22.35 -16.59
C LYS A 143 -14.31 -23.03 -15.38
N GLY A 144 -15.64 -23.00 -15.26
CA GLY A 144 -16.40 -23.74 -14.25
C GLY A 144 -16.95 -22.92 -13.09
N MET A 145 -16.64 -21.63 -12.99
CA MET A 145 -17.16 -20.78 -11.91
C MET A 145 -18.68 -20.62 -12.01
N SER A 146 -19.36 -20.61 -10.87
CA SER A 146 -20.78 -20.28 -10.74
C SER A 146 -21.01 -18.77 -10.83
N ALA A 147 -22.26 -18.37 -11.09
CA ALA A 147 -22.61 -16.95 -11.12
C ALA A 147 -22.43 -16.26 -9.75
N ASP A 148 -22.60 -17.02 -8.65
CA ASP A 148 -22.41 -16.52 -7.28
C ASP A 148 -20.93 -16.32 -6.97
N GLU A 149 -20.05 -17.24 -7.39
CA GLU A 149 -18.60 -17.07 -7.24
C GLU A 149 -18.09 -15.86 -8.04
N ILE A 150 -18.51 -15.72 -9.30
CA ILE A 150 -18.13 -14.57 -10.13
C ILE A 150 -18.68 -13.25 -9.52
N ALA A 151 -19.88 -13.27 -8.96
CA ALA A 151 -20.48 -12.13 -8.28
C ALA A 151 -19.66 -11.70 -7.04
N ALA A 152 -19.24 -12.67 -6.23
CA ALA A 152 -18.40 -12.41 -5.06
C ALA A 152 -17.06 -11.75 -5.43
N GLU A 153 -16.41 -12.22 -6.50
CA GLU A 153 -15.12 -11.69 -6.97
C GLU A 153 -15.23 -10.31 -7.66
N SER A 154 -16.34 -10.05 -8.35
CA SER A 154 -16.49 -8.86 -9.19
C SER A 154 -17.28 -7.71 -8.54
N GLY A 155 -17.87 -7.93 -7.36
CA GLY A 155 -18.72 -6.96 -6.67
C GLY A 155 -20.09 -6.74 -7.34
N TYR A 156 -20.44 -7.52 -8.36
CA TYR A 156 -21.77 -7.51 -8.97
C TYR A 156 -22.72 -8.49 -8.27
N THR A 157 -24.01 -8.37 -8.57
CA THR A 157 -24.99 -9.39 -8.15
C THR A 157 -24.98 -10.58 -9.11
N ALA A 158 -25.28 -11.79 -8.62
CA ALA A 158 -25.37 -13.00 -9.44
C ALA A 158 -26.38 -12.88 -10.60
N SER A 159 -27.48 -12.15 -10.38
CA SER A 159 -28.46 -11.82 -11.43
C SER A 159 -27.82 -11.01 -12.56
N ARG A 160 -27.01 -10.00 -12.21
CA ARG A 160 -26.31 -9.17 -13.20
C ARG A 160 -25.25 -9.97 -13.96
N ILE A 161 -24.51 -10.85 -13.28
CA ILE A 161 -23.58 -11.79 -13.92
C ILE A 161 -24.29 -12.70 -14.93
N THR A 162 -25.43 -13.26 -14.55
CA THR A 162 -26.24 -14.09 -15.45
C THR A 162 -26.68 -13.32 -16.70
N GLN A 163 -27.07 -12.05 -16.52
CA GLN A 163 -27.41 -11.17 -17.63
C GLN A 163 -26.22 -10.92 -18.56
N PHE A 164 -25.05 -10.58 -18.02
CA PHE A 164 -23.82 -10.38 -18.78
C PHE A 164 -23.45 -11.60 -19.64
N ILE A 165 -23.51 -12.80 -19.04
CA ILE A 165 -23.23 -14.05 -19.75
C ILE A 165 -24.21 -14.26 -20.92
N ARG A 166 -25.51 -13.98 -20.70
CA ARG A 166 -26.53 -14.12 -21.75
C ARG A 166 -26.30 -13.13 -22.91
N GLU A 167 -26.02 -11.87 -22.59
CA GLU A 167 -25.76 -10.82 -23.58
C GLU A 167 -24.52 -11.13 -24.41
N GLU A 168 -23.44 -11.59 -23.79
CA GLU A 168 -22.20 -11.96 -24.48
C GLU A 168 -22.39 -13.18 -25.40
N LYS A 169 -23.14 -14.21 -24.95
CA LYS A 169 -23.50 -15.35 -25.80
C LYS A 169 -24.26 -14.91 -27.04
N GLN A 170 -25.25 -14.02 -26.88
CA GLN A 170 -26.00 -13.47 -28.00
C GLN A 170 -25.11 -12.66 -28.94
N ARG A 171 -24.21 -11.83 -28.40
CA ARG A 171 -23.26 -11.03 -29.18
C ARG A 171 -22.36 -11.92 -30.03
N ARG A 172 -21.80 -13.00 -29.46
CA ARG A 172 -20.96 -13.97 -30.19
C ARG A 172 -21.74 -14.72 -31.26
N ALA A 173 -22.99 -15.12 -30.97
CA ALA A 173 -23.86 -15.78 -31.95
C ALA A 173 -24.18 -14.85 -33.14
N ASN A 174 -24.49 -13.59 -32.88
CA ASN A 174 -24.77 -12.59 -33.93
C ASN A 174 -23.53 -12.26 -34.78
N ALA A 175 -22.32 -12.31 -34.19
CA ALA A 175 -21.08 -12.03 -34.89
C ALA A 175 -20.57 -13.21 -35.74
N ALA A 176 -21.11 -14.42 -35.52
CA ALA A 176 -20.77 -15.62 -36.28
C ALA A 176 -21.71 -15.87 -37.48
N GLN A 177 -22.71 -15.00 -37.68
CA GLN A 177 -23.61 -14.96 -38.83
C GLN A 177 -23.11 -13.96 -39.87
#